data_AF-A0A6H9I1V6-F1
#
_entry.id   AF-A0A6H9I1V6-F1
#
_cell.length_a   1.000
_cell.length_b   1.000
_cell.length_c   1.000
_cell.angle_alpha   90.00
_cell.angle_beta   90.00
_cell.angle_gamma   90.00
#
_symmetry.space_group_name_H-M   'P 1'
#
loop_
_entity.id
_entity.type
_entity.pdbx_description
1 polymer ?
#
loop_
_entity_poly.entity_id
_entity_poly.type
_entity_poly.pdbx_seq_one_letter_code
_entity_poly.pdbx_strand_id
1 'polypeptide(L)'
;MYIWKSIHKKQLESGNLDRQLQRLTTFAVEKEYRITGIYKDIASGLNENRKGFQTMLRDCKEKAPSVILIEYKDRLARFGFSYIESHLKDLGVNIYCIEHIEKNEEAELVEDLIAITTSFSAKIYGKRGGRKLENAIKSVLEKGEKDENNADL
;
A
#
# COMPACT_ATOMS: atom_id res chain seq x y z
N MET A 1 -4.98 -11.63 -16.75
CA MET A 1 -4.99 -11.23 -15.33
C MET A 1 -3.86 -10.26 -15.10
N TYR A 2 -4.08 -9.20 -14.33
CA TYR A 2 -3.01 -8.31 -13.88
C TYR A 2 -2.56 -8.66 -12.48
N ILE A 3 -1.26 -8.59 -12.25
CA ILE A 3 -0.71 -8.60 -10.91
C ILE A 3 -0.45 -7.14 -10.55
N TRP A 4 -1.03 -6.69 -9.46
CA TRP A 4 -0.80 -5.35 -8.94
C TRP A 4 -0.11 -5.44 -7.58
N LYS A 5 0.90 -4.57 -7.39
CA LYS A 5 1.71 -4.52 -6.18
C LYS A 5 2.00 -3.06 -5.81
N SER A 6 1.80 -2.69 -4.56
CA SER A 6 2.40 -1.49 -3.97
C SER A 6 3.21 -1.91 -2.76
N ILE A 7 4.31 -1.20 -2.53
CA ILE A 7 5.32 -1.54 -1.53
C ILE A 7 5.61 -0.27 -0.74
N HIS A 8 5.70 -0.37 0.59
CA HIS A 8 6.20 0.74 1.40
C HIS A 8 7.73 0.82 1.32
N LYS A 9 8.29 2.03 1.34
CA LYS A 9 9.74 2.26 1.11
C LYS A 9 10.63 1.42 2.05
N LYS A 10 10.23 1.22 3.31
CA LYS A 10 10.93 0.38 4.30
C LYS A 10 11.01 -1.11 3.91
N GLN A 11 10.01 -1.65 3.23
CA GLN A 11 10.04 -3.06 2.81
C GLN A 11 11.03 -3.33 1.66
N LEU A 12 11.39 -2.29 0.90
CA LEU A 12 12.38 -2.40 -0.18
C LEU A 12 13.78 -2.76 0.35
N GLU A 13 14.15 -2.23 1.53
CA GLU A 13 15.47 -2.41 2.14
C GLU A 13 15.65 -3.82 2.75
N SER A 14 14.56 -4.54 2.98
CA SER A 14 14.55 -5.90 3.57
C SER A 14 14.69 -7.06 2.56
N GLY A 15 14.82 -6.78 1.26
CA GLY A 15 14.96 -7.83 0.23
C GLY A 15 13.69 -8.66 -0.02
N ASN A 16 12.54 -8.26 0.52
CA ASN A 16 11.29 -9.02 0.49
C ASN A 16 10.54 -8.95 -0.88
N LEU A 17 11.10 -8.19 -1.84
CA LEU A 17 10.47 -7.88 -3.13
C LEU A 17 10.16 -9.12 -3.96
N ASP A 18 11.17 -9.98 -4.11
CA ASP A 18 11.11 -11.15 -4.99
C ASP A 18 10.21 -12.23 -4.42
N ARG A 19 10.20 -12.40 -3.09
CA ARG A 19 9.34 -13.36 -2.40
C ARG A 19 7.86 -13.03 -2.55
N GLN A 20 7.48 -11.77 -2.46
CA GLN A 20 6.08 -11.33 -2.66
C GLN A 20 5.63 -11.50 -4.11
N LEU A 21 6.48 -11.13 -5.08
CA LEU A 21 6.15 -11.31 -6.50
C LEU A 21 6.05 -12.79 -6.85
N GLN A 22 6.94 -13.61 -6.32
CA GLN A 22 6.92 -15.06 -6.47
C GLN A 22 5.63 -15.64 -5.92
N ARG A 23 5.18 -15.24 -4.72
CA ARG A 23 3.88 -15.67 -4.15
C ARG A 23 2.70 -15.36 -5.08
N LEU A 24 2.60 -14.13 -5.58
CA LEU A 24 1.52 -13.72 -6.51
C LEU A 24 1.60 -14.51 -7.83
N THR A 25 2.81 -14.77 -8.32
CA THR A 25 3.03 -15.51 -9.57
C THR A 25 2.69 -17.00 -9.41
N THR A 26 3.10 -17.62 -8.30
CA THR A 26 2.76 -19.01 -7.97
C THR A 26 1.25 -19.18 -7.88
N PHE A 27 0.57 -18.29 -7.15
CA PHE A 27 -0.89 -18.32 -7.04
C PHE A 27 -1.58 -18.15 -8.39
N ALA A 28 -1.06 -17.26 -9.25
CA ALA A 28 -1.58 -17.08 -10.60
C ALA A 28 -1.48 -18.36 -11.44
N VAL A 29 -0.34 -19.06 -11.36
CA VAL A 29 -0.12 -20.32 -12.07
C VAL A 29 -1.03 -21.42 -11.54
N GLU A 30 -1.18 -21.55 -10.21
CA GLU A 30 -2.07 -22.54 -9.58
C GLU A 30 -3.55 -22.35 -9.95
N LYS A 31 -3.97 -21.12 -10.22
CA LYS A 31 -5.32 -20.79 -10.69
C LYS A 31 -5.45 -20.78 -12.22
N GLU A 32 -4.42 -21.24 -12.93
CA GLU A 32 -4.35 -21.28 -14.40
C GLU A 32 -4.56 -19.90 -15.06
N TYR A 33 -4.24 -18.83 -14.33
CA TYR A 33 -4.39 -17.49 -14.84
C TYR A 33 -3.19 -17.08 -15.69
N ARG A 34 -3.47 -16.63 -16.92
CA ARG A 34 -2.47 -15.98 -17.76
C ARG A 34 -2.18 -14.55 -17.26
N ILE A 35 -0.94 -14.32 -16.83
CA ILE A 35 -0.47 -12.99 -16.43
C ILE A 35 -0.24 -12.15 -17.69
N THR A 36 -0.96 -11.03 -17.79
CA THR A 36 -0.95 -10.11 -18.94
C THR A 36 -0.30 -8.77 -18.63
N GLY A 37 0.05 -8.52 -17.37
CA GLY A 37 0.68 -7.29 -16.90
C GLY A 37 1.06 -7.39 -15.42
N ILE A 38 2.17 -6.76 -15.06
CA ILE A 38 2.65 -6.65 -13.68
C ILE A 38 2.90 -5.17 -13.38
N TYR A 39 2.21 -4.64 -12.38
CA TYR A 39 2.31 -3.24 -11.97
C TYR A 39 2.90 -3.15 -10.56
N LYS A 40 3.80 -2.19 -10.35
CA LYS A 40 4.53 -2.01 -9.10
C LYS A 40 4.61 -0.52 -8.73
N ASP A 41 4.42 -0.20 -7.46
CA ASP A 41 4.69 1.13 -6.89
C ASP A 41 5.48 1.02 -5.58
N ILE A 42 6.29 2.05 -5.29
CA ILE A 42 6.97 2.23 -4.00
C ILE A 42 6.41 3.49 -3.35
N ALA A 43 5.28 3.34 -2.66
CA ALA A 43 4.56 4.44 -2.00
C ALA A 43 3.50 3.91 -1.02
N SER A 44 3.12 4.76 -0.06
CA SER A 44 1.97 4.52 0.84
C SER A 44 0.66 4.32 0.07
N GLY A 45 -0.24 3.51 0.62
CA GLY A 45 -1.60 3.33 0.15
C GLY A 45 -2.47 4.59 0.24
N LEU A 46 -1.99 5.65 0.92
CA LEU A 46 -2.60 6.99 0.91
C LEU A 46 -2.30 7.78 -0.37
N ASN A 47 -1.28 7.40 -1.14
CA ASN A 47 -0.90 8.11 -2.36
C ASN A 47 -1.72 7.63 -3.56
N GLU A 48 -2.70 8.43 -3.98
CA GLU A 48 -3.55 8.14 -5.14
C GLU A 48 -2.84 8.38 -6.49
N ASN A 49 -1.76 9.18 -6.50
CA ASN A 49 -1.01 9.55 -7.72
C ASN A 49 0.12 8.58 -8.07
N ARG A 50 0.03 7.33 -7.59
CA ARG A 50 0.97 6.25 -7.86
C ARG A 50 0.98 5.91 -9.36
N LYS A 51 2.14 5.99 -10.00
CA LYS A 51 2.27 5.83 -11.45
C LYS A 51 1.86 4.43 -11.92
N GLY A 52 2.24 3.39 -11.17
CA GLY A 52 1.87 2.01 -11.48
C GLY A 52 0.37 1.79 -11.36
N PHE A 53 -0.24 2.28 -10.28
CA PHE A 53 -1.69 2.26 -10.05
C PHE A 53 -2.47 2.98 -11.16
N GLN A 54 -2.08 4.21 -11.52
CA GLN A 54 -2.74 4.97 -12.60
C GLN A 54 -2.59 4.27 -13.96
N THR A 55 -1.43 3.68 -14.23
CA THR A 55 -1.21 2.89 -15.46
C THR A 55 -2.09 1.64 -15.47
N MET A 56 -2.20 0.93 -14.34
CA MET A 56 -3.07 -0.24 -14.20
C MET A 56 -4.53 0.12 -14.46
N LEU A 57 -5.05 1.20 -13.85
CA LEU A 57 -6.44 1.63 -14.07
C LEU A 57 -6.73 1.94 -15.54
N ARG A 58 -5.81 2.64 -16.23
CA ARG A 58 -5.93 2.90 -17.68
C ARG A 58 -5.94 1.59 -18.48
N ASP A 59 -5.01 0.69 -18.19
CA ASP A 59 -4.92 -0.60 -18.87
C ASP A 59 -6.16 -1.47 -18.60
N CYS A 60 -6.76 -1.38 -17.41
CA CYS A 60 -8.04 -2.05 -17.11
C CYS A 60 -9.17 -1.57 -18.02
N LYS A 61 -9.22 -0.27 -18.30
CA LYS A 61 -10.20 0.32 -19.22
C LYS A 61 -9.95 -0.07 -20.68
N GLU A 62 -8.70 -0.11 -21.11
CA GLU A 62 -8.35 -0.36 -22.53
C GLU A 62 -8.33 -1.84 -22.90
N LYS A 63 -7.86 -2.70 -21.99
CA LYS A 63 -7.55 -4.11 -22.26
C LYS A 63 -8.47 -5.08 -21.52
N ALA A 64 -9.35 -4.58 -20.65
CA ALA A 64 -10.41 -5.33 -19.96
C ALA A 64 -9.95 -6.69 -19.38
N PRO A 65 -8.97 -6.71 -18.45
CA PRO A 65 -8.57 -7.95 -17.78
C PRO A 65 -9.70 -8.48 -16.90
N SER A 66 -9.88 -9.79 -16.81
CA SER A 66 -10.95 -10.36 -15.95
C SER A 66 -10.66 -10.23 -14.45
N VAL A 67 -9.39 -10.22 -14.06
CA VAL A 67 -8.95 -10.26 -12.65
C VAL A 67 -7.72 -9.38 -12.44
N ILE A 68 -7.68 -8.69 -11.31
CA ILE A 68 -6.49 -8.08 -10.70
C ILE A 68 -6.17 -8.87 -9.42
N LEU A 69 -4.94 -9.36 -9.33
CA LEU A 69 -4.43 -10.06 -8.16
C LEU A 69 -3.62 -9.09 -7.29
N ILE A 70 -4.00 -9.01 -6.01
CA ILE A 70 -3.33 -8.18 -5.00
C ILE A 70 -3.01 -9.04 -3.77
N GLU A 71 -2.00 -8.63 -3.01
CA GLU A 71 -1.63 -9.33 -1.78
C GLU A 71 -2.54 -8.90 -0.62
N TYR A 72 -2.75 -7.58 -0.45
CA TYR A 72 -3.58 -6.96 0.57
C TYR A 72 -4.40 -5.80 0.00
N LYS A 73 -5.57 -5.52 0.59
CA LYS A 73 -6.45 -4.41 0.20
C LYS A 73 -5.82 -3.05 0.46
N ASP A 74 -5.16 -2.87 1.60
CA ASP A 74 -4.56 -1.61 2.03
C ASP A 74 -3.37 -1.17 1.17
N ARG A 75 -2.67 -2.13 0.56
CA ARG A 75 -1.71 -1.86 -0.51
C ARG A 75 -2.43 -1.14 -1.63
N LEU A 76 -3.55 -1.69 -2.13
CA LEU A 76 -4.28 -1.09 -3.24
C LEU A 76 -4.78 0.30 -2.89
N ALA A 77 -5.37 0.48 -1.72
CA ALA A 77 -5.66 1.80 -1.19
C ALA A 77 -5.91 1.74 0.31
N ARG A 78 -5.34 2.70 1.06
CA ARG A 78 -5.57 2.80 2.50
C ARG A 78 -7.01 3.25 2.83
N PHE A 79 -7.59 4.06 1.95
CA PHE A 79 -8.99 4.48 1.98
C PHE A 79 -9.63 4.33 0.60
N GLY A 80 -10.95 4.21 0.56
CA GLY A 80 -11.68 4.20 -0.71
C GLY A 80 -11.50 2.92 -1.54
N PHE A 81 -10.98 1.83 -0.95
CA PHE A 81 -10.89 0.53 -1.60
C PHE A 81 -12.23 0.09 -2.20
N SER A 82 -13.33 0.25 -1.45
CA SER A 82 -14.68 -0.11 -1.91
C SER A 82 -15.11 0.66 -3.17
N TYR A 83 -14.73 1.94 -3.29
CA TYR A 83 -15.01 2.73 -4.50
C TYR A 83 -14.19 2.22 -5.69
N ILE A 84 -12.92 1.89 -5.48
CA ILE A 84 -12.05 1.33 -6.51
C ILE A 84 -12.55 -0.04 -6.96
N GLU A 85 -12.93 -0.90 -6.02
CA GLU A 85 -13.49 -2.23 -6.28
C GLU A 85 -14.79 -2.12 -7.07
N SER A 86 -15.72 -1.27 -6.65
CA SER A 86 -16.98 -1.04 -7.38
C SER A 86 -16.71 -0.54 -8.81
N HIS A 87 -15.80 0.43 -8.96
CA HIS A 87 -15.46 0.98 -10.27
C HIS A 87 -14.85 -0.07 -11.20
N LEU A 88 -13.94 -0.90 -10.70
CA LEU A 88 -13.34 -1.98 -11.48
C LEU A 88 -14.34 -3.08 -11.82
N LYS A 89 -15.27 -3.37 -10.90
CA LYS A 89 -16.36 -4.31 -11.13
C LYS A 89 -17.28 -3.85 -12.26
N ASP A 90 -17.58 -2.56 -12.36
CA ASP A 90 -18.34 -1.98 -13.47
C ASP A 90 -17.63 -2.13 -14.82
N LEU A 91 -16.29 -2.24 -14.81
CA LEU A 91 -15.47 -2.55 -15.98
C LEU A 91 -15.33 -4.07 -16.24
N GLY A 92 -16.04 -4.92 -15.47
CA GLY A 92 -15.94 -6.38 -15.56
C GLY A 92 -14.65 -6.96 -14.97
N VAL A 93 -13.92 -6.18 -14.16
CA VAL A 93 -12.65 -6.55 -13.55
C VAL A 93 -12.86 -6.89 -12.08
N ASN A 94 -12.55 -8.12 -11.67
CA ASN A 94 -12.63 -8.53 -10.28
C ASN A 94 -11.28 -8.37 -9.57
N ILE A 95 -11.29 -7.99 -8.29
CA ILE A 95 -10.09 -7.95 -7.46
C ILE A 95 -10.02 -9.23 -6.63
N TYR A 96 -8.90 -9.94 -6.70
CA TYR A 96 -8.62 -11.10 -5.86
C TYR A 96 -7.50 -10.76 -4.87
N CYS A 97 -7.78 -10.90 -3.58
CA CYS A 97 -6.82 -10.66 -2.50
C CYS A 97 -6.36 -12.00 -1.93
N ILE A 98 -5.04 -12.21 -1.81
CA ILE A 98 -4.50 -13.47 -1.27
C ILE A 98 -4.46 -13.47 0.28
N GLU A 99 -4.52 -12.30 0.93
CA GLU A 99 -4.55 -12.10 2.40
C GLU A 99 -3.61 -13.07 3.15
N HIS A 100 -2.32 -12.79 3.10
CA HIS A 100 -1.37 -13.31 4.09
C HIS A 100 -1.27 -12.33 5.25
N ILE A 101 -0.86 -12.73 6.45
CA ILE A 101 -0.58 -11.78 7.54
C ILE A 101 0.94 -11.58 7.56
N GLU A 102 1.43 -10.38 7.22
CA GLU A 102 2.84 -10.01 7.45
C GLU A 102 2.99 -9.22 8.76
N LYS A 103 3.98 -9.60 9.56
CA LYS A 103 4.29 -9.04 10.90
C LYS A 103 4.67 -7.54 10.94
N ASN A 104 4.64 -6.80 9.83
CA ASN A 104 5.21 -5.43 9.73
C ASN A 104 4.16 -4.37 9.36
N GLU A 105 2.89 -4.58 9.72
CA GLU A 105 1.79 -3.66 9.43
C GLU A 105 1.76 -2.44 10.36
N GLU A 106 2.22 -2.58 11.61
CA GLU A 106 2.15 -1.53 12.63
C GLU A 106 2.95 -0.28 12.25
N ALA A 107 4.20 -0.47 11.79
CA ALA A 107 5.05 0.66 11.37
C ALA A 107 4.45 1.45 10.20
N GLU A 108 3.79 0.77 9.26
CA GLU A 108 3.12 1.42 8.12
C GLU A 108 1.85 2.15 8.55
N LEU A 109 1.10 1.61 9.52
CA LEU A 109 -0.07 2.28 10.11
C LEU A 109 0.33 3.57 10.82
N VAL A 110 1.43 3.56 11.57
CA VAL A 110 1.96 4.74 12.24
C VAL A 110 2.41 5.81 11.23
N GLU A 111 3.13 5.42 10.18
CA GLU A 111 3.56 6.35 9.14
C GLU A 111 2.37 7.01 8.41
N ASP A 112 1.32 6.23 8.14
CA ASP A 112 0.09 6.76 7.53
C ASP A 112 -0.68 7.67 8.48
N LEU A 113 -0.76 7.36 9.77
CA LEU A 113 -1.36 8.23 10.77
C LEU A 113 -0.64 9.58 10.83
N ILE A 114 0.69 9.58 10.88
CA ILE A 114 1.51 10.80 10.85
C ILE A 114 1.20 11.62 9.59
N ALA A 115 1.13 10.97 8.43
CA ALA A 115 0.83 11.64 7.16
C ALA A 115 -0.54 12.32 7.18
N ILE A 116 -1.56 11.63 7.70
CA ILE A 116 -2.92 12.14 7.83
C ILE A 116 -2.95 13.35 8.78
N THR A 117 -2.45 13.21 10.01
CA THR A 117 -2.49 14.28 11.01
C THR A 117 -1.68 15.50 10.58
N THR A 118 -0.56 15.28 9.88
CA THR A 118 0.27 16.34 9.31
C THR A 118 -0.48 17.10 8.21
N SER A 119 -1.19 16.39 7.33
CA SER A 119 -2.02 16.99 6.28
C SER A 119 -3.13 17.87 6.87
N PHE A 120 -3.87 17.36 7.87
CA PHE A 120 -4.88 18.15 8.58
C PHE A 120 -4.28 19.37 9.27
N SER A 121 -3.16 19.21 9.96
CA SER A 121 -2.50 20.31 10.67
C SER A 121 -1.94 21.36 9.71
N ALA A 122 -1.45 20.96 8.54
CA ALA A 122 -1.04 21.89 7.50
C ALA A 122 -2.22 22.70 6.94
N LYS A 123 -3.41 22.11 6.86
CA LYS A 123 -4.64 22.81 6.44
C LYS A 123 -5.15 23.78 7.51
N ILE A 124 -5.14 23.37 8.79
CA ILE A 124 -5.67 24.19 9.89
C ILE A 124 -4.69 25.31 10.28
N TYR A 125 -3.40 24.98 10.41
CA TYR A 125 -2.38 25.87 11.00
C TYR A 125 -1.32 26.32 9.99
N GLY A 126 -1.51 26.04 8.71
CA GLY A 126 -0.52 26.29 7.66
C GLY A 126 0.67 25.33 7.69
N LYS A 127 1.52 25.39 6.65
CA LYS A 127 2.65 24.46 6.45
C LYS A 127 3.59 24.33 7.66
N ARG A 128 3.79 25.41 8.43
CA ARG A 128 4.64 25.40 9.63
C ARG A 128 4.02 24.59 10.77
N GLY A 129 2.71 24.69 10.97
CA GLY A 129 1.98 23.92 11.98
C GLY A 129 1.99 22.42 11.68
N GLY A 130 1.79 22.04 10.41
CA GLY A 130 1.94 20.66 9.95
C GLY A 130 3.30 20.06 10.29
N ARG A 131 4.39 20.75 9.90
CA ARG A 131 5.77 20.29 10.18
C ARG A 131 6.08 20.21 11.68
N LYS A 132 5.54 21.12 12.50
CA LYS A 132 5.72 21.07 13.96
C LYS A 132 5.06 19.83 14.56
N LEU A 133 3.85 19.49 14.14
CA LEU A 133 3.16 18.29 14.61
C LEU A 133 3.89 17.01 14.16
N GLU A 134 4.30 16.94 12.90
CA GLU A 134 5.04 15.79 12.35
C GLU A 134 6.29 15.48 13.19
N ASN A 135 7.09 16.51 13.47
CA ASN A 135 8.29 16.37 14.30
C ASN A 135 7.97 15.98 15.74
N ALA A 136 6.88 16.52 16.31
CA ALA A 136 6.47 16.18 17.67
C ALA A 136 6.08 14.70 17.78
N ILE A 137 5.27 14.20 16.84
CA ILE A 137 4.83 12.79 16.84
C ILE A 137 6.03 11.86 16.64
N LYS A 138 6.93 12.15 15.68
CA LYS A 138 8.16 11.38 15.47
C LYS A 138 9.02 11.28 16.73
N SER A 139 9.18 12.40 17.44
CA SER A 139 9.98 12.43 18.68
C SER A 139 9.38 11.64 19.84
N VAL A 140 8.05 11.45 19.87
CA VAL A 140 7.36 10.62 20.87
C VAL A 140 7.54 9.14 20.56
N LEU A 141 7.43 8.77 19.29
CA LEU A 141 7.62 7.39 18.82
C LEU A 141 9.06 6.92 19.07
N GLU A 142 10.05 7.76 18.74
CA GLU A 142 11.47 7.46 19.01
C GLU A 142 11.80 7.31 20.50
N LYS A 143 11.02 7.93 21.40
CA LYS A 143 11.17 7.76 22.85
C LYS A 143 10.56 6.45 23.33
N GLY A 144 9.36 6.11 22.84
CA GLY A 144 8.70 4.85 23.18
C GLY A 144 9.53 3.62 22.80
N GLU A 145 10.12 3.62 21.60
CA GLU A 145 11.00 2.52 21.15
C GLU A 145 12.27 2.38 22.02
N LYS A 146 12.77 3.46 22.60
CA LYS A 146 13.94 3.42 23.51
C LYS A 146 13.58 2.91 24.90
N ASP A 147 12.37 3.23 25.38
CA ASP A 147 11.91 2.80 26.69
C ASP A 147 11.55 1.29 26.69
N GLU A 148 11.02 0.74 25.59
CA GLU A 148 10.81 -0.70 25.43
C GLU A 148 12.14 -1.48 25.38
N ASN A 149 13.13 -1.02 24.60
CA ASN A 149 14.44 -1.67 24.51
C ASN A 149 15.26 -1.63 25.83
N ASN A 150 14.93 -0.72 26.75
CA ASN A 150 15.56 -0.63 28.08
C ASN A 150 14.81 -1.44 29.16
N ALA A 151 13.58 -1.87 28.88
CA ALA A 151 12.79 -2.71 29.80
C ALA A 151 13.06 -4.20 29.63
N ASP A 152 13.68 -4.60 28.51
CA ASP A 152 14.06 -5.98 28.16
C ASP A 152 15.53 -6.35 28.49
N LEU A 153 16.24 -5.51 29.26
CA LEU A 153 17.60 -5.75 29.81
C LEU A 153 17.59 -5.83 31.34
#